data_AF-A0AAD0MN39-F1
#
_entry.id   AF-A0AAD0MN39-F1
#
_cell.length_a   1.000
_cell.length_b   1.000
_cell.length_c   1.000
_cell.angle_alpha   90.00
_cell.angle_beta   90.00
_cell.angle_gamma   90.00
#
_symmetry.space_group_name_H-M   'P 1'
#
loop_
_entity.id
_entity.type
_entity.pdbx_description
1 polymer ?
#
loop_
_entity_poly.entity_id
_entity_poly.type
_entity_poly.pdbx_seq_one_letter_code
_entity_poly.pdbx_strand_id
1 'polypeptide(L)'
;MKVEAKKKFGQNFISDQNLINKIVSILGDDNDQLIIEIGPGTGALTKLLAQKYNKVVAIEIDTDMEPILKKEIPNDNFELFLSDVLLVDFEKLIKEKRQHENQKVSIISNMPYYITSEILFRTLNVSDKLTKAVFMMQKEVAIRVCSYKGENNYNNLSVACEFYADKKYEFTVPKHMFYPVPKVDSAIISLTFNNKYTEQIKDKDKFLAFLRKIFNNRRKTILNNLSNVTNDKTKANEILDNLNIDKSLRPEVVGLEDFIIIYNKTR
;
A
#
# COMPACT_ATOMS: atom_id res chain seq x y z
N MET A 1 16.52 -23.35 16.46
CA MET A 1 15.66 -22.64 17.44
C MET A 1 14.26 -22.57 16.88
N LYS A 2 13.24 -22.84 17.70
CA LYS A 2 11.83 -22.67 17.30
C LYS A 2 11.51 -21.18 17.48
N VAL A 3 11.19 -20.49 16.39
CA VAL A 3 10.87 -19.05 16.42
C VAL A 3 9.51 -18.86 17.06
N GLU A 4 9.43 -18.05 18.11
CA GLU A 4 8.15 -17.71 18.74
C GLU A 4 7.63 -16.38 18.18
N ALA A 5 6.39 -16.38 17.70
CA ALA A 5 5.79 -15.19 17.14
C ALA A 5 5.48 -14.15 18.22
N LYS A 6 6.00 -12.93 18.05
CA LYS A 6 5.77 -11.80 18.96
C LYS A 6 4.50 -11.06 18.57
N LYS A 7 3.48 -11.15 19.42
CA LYS A 7 2.19 -10.45 19.23
C LYS A 7 2.34 -8.93 19.01
N LYS A 8 3.31 -8.29 19.69
CA LYS A 8 3.56 -6.85 19.56
C LYS A 8 3.95 -6.39 18.15
N PHE A 9 4.50 -7.31 17.35
CA PHE A 9 4.89 -7.05 15.96
C PHE A 9 3.89 -7.61 14.94
N GLY A 10 2.78 -8.20 15.39
CA GLY A 10 1.76 -8.75 14.49
C GLY A 10 2.25 -9.90 13.61
N GLN A 11 3.28 -10.64 14.04
CA GLN A 11 3.89 -11.72 13.26
C GLN A 11 2.91 -12.88 13.03
N ASN A 12 2.62 -13.15 11.76
CA ASN A 12 1.92 -14.34 11.28
C ASN A 12 2.70 -14.88 10.08
N PHE A 13 3.35 -16.03 10.24
CA PHE A 13 4.26 -16.58 9.23
C PHE A 13 3.52 -17.47 8.24
N ILE A 14 3.88 -17.37 6.96
CA ILE A 14 3.44 -18.31 5.91
C ILE A 14 4.56 -19.32 5.65
N SER A 15 4.19 -20.55 5.25
CA SER A 15 5.16 -21.61 4.93
C SER A 15 4.80 -22.44 3.69
N ASP A 16 3.55 -22.34 3.21
CA ASP A 16 3.11 -23.03 2.00
C ASP A 16 3.82 -22.49 0.76
N GLN A 17 4.54 -23.38 0.07
CA GLN A 17 5.38 -23.01 -1.07
C GLN A 17 4.55 -22.57 -2.29
N ASN A 18 3.36 -23.12 -2.49
CA ASN A 18 2.51 -22.72 -3.60
C ASN A 18 2.02 -21.28 -3.43
N LEU A 19 1.62 -20.90 -2.21
CA LEU A 19 1.26 -19.55 -1.85
C LEU A 19 2.44 -18.59 -2.04
N ILE A 20 3.62 -18.94 -1.52
CA ILE A 20 4.84 -18.13 -1.64
C ILE A 20 5.19 -17.89 -3.12
N ASN A 21 5.22 -18.94 -3.93
CA ASN A 21 5.47 -18.85 -5.37
C ASN A 21 4.42 -17.97 -6.07
N LYS A 22 3.14 -18.13 -5.72
CA LYS A 22 2.06 -17.34 -6.30
C LYS A 22 2.20 -15.85 -5.95
N ILE A 23 2.57 -15.52 -4.71
CA ILE A 23 2.79 -14.12 -4.30
C ILE A 23 3.97 -13.53 -5.09
N VAL A 24 5.12 -14.20 -5.11
CA VAL A 24 6.32 -13.70 -5.79
C VAL A 24 6.12 -13.59 -7.30
N SER A 25 5.31 -14.45 -7.91
CA SER A 25 5.00 -14.38 -9.34
C SER A 25 4.32 -13.08 -9.76
N ILE A 26 3.61 -12.41 -8.86
CA ILE A 26 2.92 -11.13 -9.16
C ILE A 26 3.94 -10.04 -9.51
N LEU A 27 5.17 -10.10 -8.98
CA LEU A 27 6.22 -9.12 -9.28
C LEU A 27 6.70 -9.19 -10.75
N GLY A 28 6.45 -10.30 -11.45
CA GLY A 28 6.90 -10.54 -12.82
C GLY A 28 8.23 -11.30 -12.88
N ASP A 29 8.83 -11.38 -14.06
CA ASP A 29 10.03 -12.19 -14.34
C ASP A 29 11.28 -11.37 -14.67
N ASP A 30 11.16 -10.04 -14.61
CA ASP A 30 12.29 -9.13 -14.74
C ASP A 30 13.15 -9.24 -13.47
N ASN A 31 14.32 -9.86 -13.59
CA ASN A 31 15.21 -10.11 -12.47
C ASN A 31 16.08 -8.89 -12.11
N ASP A 32 16.17 -7.88 -12.99
CA ASP A 32 16.91 -6.63 -12.76
C ASP A 32 16.06 -5.59 -12.05
N GLN A 33 15.48 -6.02 -10.93
CA GLN A 33 14.68 -5.16 -10.05
C GLN A 33 15.30 -5.12 -8.66
N LEU A 34 15.24 -3.94 -8.06
CA LEU A 34 15.41 -3.81 -6.62
C LEU A 34 14.10 -4.20 -5.95
N ILE A 35 14.13 -5.29 -5.17
CA ILE A 35 13.00 -5.70 -4.34
C ILE A 35 13.23 -5.21 -2.91
N ILE A 36 12.28 -4.45 -2.39
CA ILE A 36 12.24 -4.04 -0.99
C ILE A 36 11.16 -4.87 -0.29
N GLU A 37 11.57 -5.72 0.65
CA GLU A 37 10.65 -6.49 1.49
C GLU A 37 10.46 -5.82 2.86
N ILE A 38 9.21 -5.64 3.28
CA ILE A 38 8.89 -5.12 4.61
C ILE A 38 8.42 -6.27 5.49
N GLY A 39 9.11 -6.52 6.60
CA GLY A 39 8.78 -7.58 7.56
C GLY A 39 9.02 -8.98 7.00
N PRO A 40 10.28 -9.35 6.67
CA PRO A 40 10.61 -10.67 6.15
C PRO A 40 10.30 -11.81 7.13
N GLY A 41 10.24 -11.52 8.44
CA GLY A 41 10.01 -12.54 9.47
C GLY A 41 11.05 -13.65 9.39
N THR A 42 10.62 -14.89 9.20
CA THR A 42 11.52 -16.05 9.05
C THR A 42 12.11 -16.20 7.65
N GLY A 43 11.86 -15.27 6.72
CA GLY A 43 12.45 -15.26 5.38
C GLY A 43 11.68 -16.06 4.32
N ALA A 44 10.38 -16.34 4.56
CA ALA A 44 9.58 -17.21 3.70
C ALA A 44 9.48 -16.69 2.25
N LEU A 45 9.21 -15.40 2.07
CA LEU A 45 9.24 -14.75 0.74
C LEU A 45 10.68 -14.42 0.35
N THR A 46 11.47 -13.87 1.29
CA THR A 46 12.84 -13.40 1.08
C THR A 46 13.74 -14.43 0.41
N LYS A 47 13.65 -15.70 0.81
CA LYS A 47 14.43 -16.79 0.23
C LYS A 47 14.19 -16.94 -1.28
N LEU A 48 12.92 -16.92 -1.68
CA LEU A 48 12.56 -17.02 -3.10
C LEU A 48 12.88 -15.73 -3.85
N LEU A 49 12.71 -14.57 -3.22
CA LEU A 49 13.08 -13.27 -3.79
C LEU A 49 14.59 -13.22 -4.09
N ALA A 50 15.43 -13.62 -3.14
CA ALA A 50 16.89 -13.62 -3.30
C ALA A 50 17.39 -14.62 -4.36
N GLN A 51 16.61 -15.66 -4.66
CA GLN A 51 16.88 -16.59 -5.76
C GLN A 51 16.50 -16.02 -7.14
N LYS A 52 15.51 -15.12 -7.19
CA LYS A 52 14.91 -14.65 -8.45
C LYS A 52 15.42 -13.27 -8.91
N TYR A 53 15.77 -12.38 -7.99
CA TYR A 53 16.08 -10.98 -8.31
C TYR A 53 17.51 -10.60 -7.95
N ASN A 54 18.11 -9.70 -8.74
CA ASN A 54 19.51 -9.30 -8.61
C ASN A 54 19.81 -8.48 -7.35
N LYS A 55 18.78 -7.87 -6.74
CA LYS A 55 18.94 -7.12 -5.49
C LYS A 55 17.69 -7.21 -4.61
N VAL A 56 17.87 -7.68 -3.37
CA VAL A 56 16.82 -7.78 -2.37
C VAL A 56 17.25 -7.07 -1.10
N VAL A 57 16.40 -6.18 -0.60
CA VAL A 57 16.60 -5.46 0.65
C VAL A 57 15.41 -5.73 1.55
N ALA A 58 15.62 -6.26 2.74
CA ALA A 58 14.55 -6.46 3.72
C ALA A 58 14.67 -5.49 4.90
N ILE A 59 13.54 -4.97 5.37
CA ILE A 59 13.43 -4.13 6.56
C ILE A 59 12.71 -4.93 7.64
N GLU A 60 13.39 -5.19 8.76
CA GLU A 60 12.87 -5.99 9.87
C GLU A 60 13.01 -5.24 11.19
N ILE A 61 11.94 -5.20 11.97
CA ILE A 61 11.93 -4.54 13.28
C ILE A 61 12.39 -5.49 14.39
N ASP A 62 12.19 -6.79 14.21
CA ASP A 62 12.52 -7.81 15.19
C ASP A 62 13.97 -8.29 15.02
N THR A 63 14.86 -7.81 15.89
CA THR A 63 16.28 -8.18 15.91
C THR A 63 16.51 -9.68 16.09
N ASP A 64 15.56 -10.43 16.65
CA ASP A 64 15.69 -11.88 16.81
C ASP A 64 15.62 -12.62 15.46
N MET A 65 15.10 -11.97 14.41
CA MET A 65 15.05 -12.53 13.06
C MET A 65 16.41 -12.45 12.36
N GLU A 66 17.31 -11.55 12.78
CA GLU A 66 18.62 -11.37 12.15
C GLU A 66 19.43 -12.67 12.01
N PRO A 67 19.70 -13.45 13.08
CA PRO A 67 20.45 -14.70 12.95
C PRO A 67 19.74 -15.74 12.09
N ILE A 68 18.41 -15.72 12.03
CA ILE A 68 17.62 -16.64 11.20
C ILE A 68 17.77 -16.26 9.73
N LEU A 69 17.55 -14.99 9.39
CA LEU A 69 17.64 -14.48 8.02
C LEU A 69 19.06 -14.63 7.46
N LYS A 70 20.10 -14.30 8.25
CA LYS A 70 21.50 -14.49 7.84
C LYS A 70 21.85 -15.95 7.58
N LYS A 71 21.23 -16.89 8.31
CA LYS A 71 21.45 -18.33 8.11
C LYS A 71 20.69 -18.87 6.91
N GLU A 72 19.42 -18.50 6.77
CA GLU A 72 18.52 -19.06 5.75
C GLU A 72 18.71 -18.42 4.37
N ILE A 73 19.30 -17.22 4.30
CA ILE A 73 19.50 -16.43 3.09
C ILE A 73 20.97 -16.01 2.99
N PRO A 74 21.89 -16.93 2.63
CA PRO A 74 23.33 -16.66 2.51
C PRO A 74 23.69 -15.92 1.21
N ASN A 75 22.71 -15.30 0.56
CA ASN A 75 22.78 -14.73 -0.77
C ASN A 75 23.49 -13.36 -0.76
N ASP A 76 24.51 -13.16 -1.60
CA ASP A 76 25.26 -11.88 -1.68
C ASP A 76 24.41 -10.69 -2.17
N ASN A 77 23.33 -10.97 -2.89
CA ASN A 77 22.36 -9.99 -3.36
C ASN A 77 21.32 -9.58 -2.30
N PHE A 78 21.37 -10.16 -1.10
CA PHE A 78 20.47 -9.86 0.00
C PHE A 78 21.10 -8.91 1.02
N GLU A 79 20.35 -7.88 1.42
CA GLU A 79 20.71 -7.00 2.53
C GLU A 79 19.57 -6.89 3.55
N LEU A 80 19.92 -6.96 4.83
CA LEU A 80 18.97 -6.81 5.94
C LEU A 80 19.18 -5.48 6.66
N PHE A 81 18.11 -4.70 6.78
CA PHE A 81 18.04 -3.47 7.56
C PHE A 81 17.21 -3.71 8.81
N LEU A 82 17.87 -3.71 9.97
CA LEU A 82 17.19 -3.79 11.26
C LEU A 82 16.67 -2.41 11.65
N SER A 83 15.42 -2.13 11.34
CA SER A 83 14.79 -0.84 11.60
C SER A 83 13.27 -0.96 11.64
N ASP A 84 12.62 -0.03 12.33
CA ASP A 84 11.20 0.20 12.15
C ASP A 84 10.97 0.83 10.77
N VAL A 85 10.18 0.16 9.93
CA VAL A 85 9.82 0.66 8.59
C VAL A 85 9.20 2.06 8.62
N LEU A 86 8.56 2.44 9.72
CA LEU A 86 8.00 3.78 9.90
C LEU A 86 9.07 4.87 10.09
N LEU A 87 10.33 4.50 10.33
CA LEU A 87 11.46 5.42 10.43
C LEU A 87 12.35 5.42 9.18
N VAL A 88 12.20 4.42 8.30
CA VAL A 88 13.02 4.28 7.09
C VAL A 88 12.62 5.30 6.03
N ASP A 89 13.57 6.12 5.59
CA ASP A 89 13.43 6.97 4.41
C ASP A 89 13.53 6.10 3.14
N PHE A 90 12.37 5.78 2.54
CA PHE A 90 12.31 4.99 1.32
C PHE A 90 12.98 5.66 0.13
N GLU A 91 12.92 6.99 0.03
CA GLU A 91 13.53 7.71 -1.10
C GLU A 91 15.05 7.58 -1.03
N LYS A 92 15.63 7.80 0.15
CA LYS A 92 17.05 7.58 0.39
C LYS A 92 17.45 6.12 0.17
N LEU A 93 16.69 5.17 0.74
CA LEU A 93 16.99 3.75 0.59
C LEU A 93 17.00 3.31 -0.87
N ILE A 94 15.98 3.70 -1.65
CA ILE A 94 15.89 3.38 -3.07
C ILE A 94 17.08 3.96 -3.82
N LYS A 95 17.42 5.22 -3.57
CA LYS A 95 18.57 5.89 -4.22
C LYS A 95 19.90 5.20 -3.93
N GLU A 96 20.12 4.74 -2.71
CA GLU A 96 21.36 4.07 -2.29
C GLU A 96 21.46 2.62 -2.79
N LYS A 97 20.32 1.94 -2.97
CA LYS A 97 20.28 0.50 -3.26
C LYS A 97 20.04 0.15 -4.72
N ARG A 98 19.58 1.11 -5.52
CA ARG A 98 19.56 0.95 -6.98
C ARG A 98 20.97 0.74 -7.51
N GLN A 99 21.11 -0.21 -8.42
CA GLN A 99 22.37 -0.48 -9.12
C GLN A 99 22.57 0.47 -10.31
N HIS A 100 21.47 0.99 -10.88
CA HIS A 100 21.48 1.98 -11.96
C HIS A 100 20.19 2.82 -11.93
N GLU A 101 20.19 3.95 -12.66
CA GLU A 101 19.13 4.96 -12.59
C GLU A 101 17.74 4.43 -12.97
N ASN A 102 17.68 3.59 -14.01
CA ASN A 102 16.45 3.05 -14.58
C ASN A 102 16.04 1.69 -13.97
N GLN A 103 16.72 1.25 -12.91
CA GLN A 103 16.38 -0.01 -12.26
C GLN A 103 14.97 0.08 -11.67
N LYS A 104 14.10 -0.84 -12.09
CA LYS A 104 12.75 -0.92 -11.54
C LYS A 104 12.82 -1.28 -10.06
N VAL A 105 11.86 -0.77 -9.31
CA VAL A 105 11.78 -1.00 -7.87
C VAL A 105 10.40 -1.50 -7.53
N SER A 106 10.36 -2.56 -6.75
CA SER A 106 9.11 -3.11 -6.25
C SER A 106 9.15 -3.27 -4.74
N ILE A 107 8.03 -3.01 -4.08
CA ILE A 107 7.86 -3.28 -2.65
C ILE A 107 6.98 -4.52 -2.47
N ILE A 108 7.36 -5.41 -1.57
CA ILE A 108 6.57 -6.58 -1.21
C ILE A 108 6.47 -6.72 0.31
N SER A 109 5.31 -7.13 0.83
CA SER A 109 5.17 -7.32 2.27
C SER A 109 4.05 -8.28 2.64
N ASN A 110 4.30 -9.13 3.62
CA ASN A 110 3.27 -9.67 4.49
C ASN A 110 3.01 -8.68 5.63
N MET A 111 2.12 -7.72 5.39
CA MET A 111 2.04 -6.52 6.24
C MET A 111 1.57 -6.85 7.66
N PRO A 112 2.23 -6.32 8.70
CA PRO A 112 1.65 -6.30 10.03
C PRO A 112 0.37 -5.46 10.04
N TYR A 113 -0.73 -6.06 10.52
CA TYR A 113 -2.07 -5.48 10.38
C TYR A 113 -2.27 -4.14 11.11
N TYR A 114 -1.50 -3.89 12.17
CA TYR A 114 -1.68 -2.71 13.02
C TYR A 114 -1.13 -1.42 12.39
N ILE A 115 -0.29 -1.51 11.36
CA ILE A 115 0.33 -0.37 10.65
C ILE A 115 0.14 -0.43 9.13
N THR A 116 -0.86 -1.19 8.65
CA THR A 116 -1.11 -1.37 7.21
C THR A 116 -1.35 -0.05 6.48
N SER A 117 -2.12 0.87 7.07
CA SER A 117 -2.44 2.15 6.43
C SER A 117 -1.21 3.06 6.33
N GLU A 118 -0.38 3.08 7.38
CA GLU A 118 0.85 3.86 7.45
C GLU A 118 1.86 3.38 6.41
N ILE A 119 2.10 2.07 6.31
CA ILE A 119 3.00 1.52 5.29
C ILE A 119 2.47 1.82 3.88
N LEU A 120 1.16 1.71 3.67
CA LEU A 120 0.54 2.02 2.38
C LEU A 120 0.79 3.48 1.98
N PHE A 121 0.50 4.45 2.85
CA PHE A 121 0.75 5.86 2.54
C PHE A 121 2.23 6.18 2.35
N ARG A 122 3.14 5.60 3.14
CA ARG A 122 4.59 5.76 2.91
C ARG A 122 5.03 5.21 1.55
N THR A 123 4.44 4.10 1.12
CA THR A 123 4.66 3.54 -0.22
C THR A 123 4.16 4.48 -1.31
N LEU A 124 2.95 5.03 -1.15
CA LEU A 124 2.37 5.98 -2.10
C LEU A 124 3.20 7.27 -2.23
N ASN A 125 3.85 7.73 -1.14
CA ASN A 125 4.71 8.91 -1.15
C ASN A 125 5.95 8.77 -2.04
N VAL A 126 6.41 7.56 -2.30
CA VAL A 126 7.55 7.26 -3.20
C VAL A 126 7.11 6.57 -4.50
N SER A 127 5.83 6.65 -4.84
CA SER A 127 5.22 6.02 -6.03
C SER A 127 5.87 6.40 -7.36
N ASP A 128 6.48 7.57 -7.45
CA ASP A 128 7.26 8.03 -8.61
C ASP A 128 8.52 7.17 -8.86
N LYS A 129 9.00 6.48 -7.83
CA LYS A 129 10.19 5.61 -7.87
C LYS A 129 9.86 4.13 -7.92
N LEU A 130 8.59 3.76 -7.84
CA LEU A 130 8.12 2.38 -7.79
C LEU A 130 7.47 1.98 -9.10
N THR A 131 7.65 0.72 -9.49
CA THR A 131 6.88 0.11 -10.58
C THR A 131 5.71 -0.69 -10.02
N LYS A 132 5.93 -1.41 -8.92
CA LYS A 132 4.92 -2.29 -8.35
C LYS A 132 4.98 -2.35 -6.83
N ALA A 133 3.83 -2.56 -6.20
CA ALA A 133 3.75 -3.01 -4.83
C ALA A 133 2.86 -4.25 -4.72
N VAL A 134 3.26 -5.24 -3.91
CA VAL A 134 2.50 -6.46 -3.64
C VAL A 134 2.35 -6.63 -2.14
N PHE A 135 1.12 -6.54 -1.64
CA PHE A 135 0.86 -6.54 -0.21
C PHE A 135 -0.13 -7.62 0.18
N MET A 136 0.23 -8.37 1.21
CA MET A 136 -0.72 -9.16 1.97
C MET A 136 -1.21 -8.35 3.16
N MET A 137 -2.53 -8.28 3.32
CA MET A 137 -3.19 -7.57 4.43
C MET A 137 -4.49 -8.25 4.80
N GLN A 138 -5.15 -7.81 5.88
CA GLN A 138 -6.49 -8.31 6.22
C GLN A 138 -7.45 -8.16 5.05
N LYS A 139 -8.28 -9.18 4.80
CA LYS A 139 -9.21 -9.22 3.68
C LYS A 139 -10.11 -7.98 3.59
N GLU A 140 -10.63 -7.51 4.72
CA GLU A 140 -11.48 -6.32 4.77
C GLU A 140 -10.75 -5.05 4.33
N VAL A 141 -9.47 -4.90 4.68
CA VAL A 141 -8.64 -3.77 4.27
C VAL A 141 -8.32 -3.86 2.79
N ALA A 142 -8.00 -5.05 2.28
CA ALA A 142 -7.78 -5.28 0.85
C ALA A 142 -9.03 -4.94 0.02
N ILE A 143 -10.22 -5.36 0.46
CA ILE A 143 -11.49 -5.00 -0.19
C ILE A 143 -11.63 -3.48 -0.25
N ARG A 144 -11.46 -2.79 0.90
CA ARG A 144 -11.49 -1.32 0.97
C ARG A 144 -10.51 -0.68 0.00
N VAL A 145 -9.25 -1.11 -0.02
CA VAL A 145 -8.22 -0.54 -0.90
C VAL A 145 -8.60 -0.73 -2.38
N CYS A 146 -9.12 -1.89 -2.74
CA CYS A 146 -9.45 -2.22 -4.13
C CYS A 146 -10.86 -1.80 -4.57
N SER A 147 -11.71 -1.26 -3.69
CA SER A 147 -13.04 -0.79 -4.06
C SER A 147 -13.02 0.40 -5.04
N TYR A 148 -14.04 0.50 -5.89
CA TYR A 148 -14.27 1.62 -6.82
C TYR A 148 -15.54 2.42 -6.47
N LYS A 149 -15.71 3.58 -7.13
CA LYS A 149 -16.90 4.45 -7.00
C LYS A 149 -18.18 3.62 -7.08
N GLY A 150 -19.08 3.79 -6.10
CA GLY A 150 -20.36 3.09 -6.03
C GLY A 150 -20.32 1.70 -5.41
N GLU A 151 -19.14 1.14 -5.16
CA GLU A 151 -19.02 -0.12 -4.43
C GLU A 151 -19.07 0.08 -2.91
N ASN A 152 -19.55 -0.95 -2.22
CA ASN A 152 -19.46 -1.00 -0.77
C ASN A 152 -17.99 -0.94 -0.34
N ASN A 153 -17.72 -0.15 0.71
CA ASN A 153 -16.39 0.07 1.29
C ASN A 153 -15.46 1.06 0.56
N TYR A 154 -15.89 1.66 -0.55
CA TYR A 154 -15.15 2.73 -1.22
C TYR A 154 -14.91 3.93 -0.27
N ASN A 155 -13.64 4.33 -0.14
CA ASN A 155 -13.21 5.29 0.85
C ASN A 155 -11.90 6.01 0.50
N ASN A 156 -11.37 6.80 1.44
CA ASN A 156 -10.13 7.55 1.26
C ASN A 156 -8.92 6.70 0.86
N LEU A 157 -8.78 5.47 1.35
CA LEU A 157 -7.71 4.56 0.94
C LEU A 157 -7.93 4.11 -0.52
N SER A 158 -9.17 3.80 -0.89
CA SER A 158 -9.53 3.42 -2.25
C SER A 158 -9.15 4.51 -3.26
N VAL A 159 -9.51 5.76 -2.94
CA VAL A 159 -9.23 6.94 -3.78
C VAL A 159 -7.73 7.25 -3.79
N ALA A 160 -7.06 7.17 -2.64
CA ALA A 160 -5.63 7.42 -2.55
C ALA A 160 -4.83 6.40 -3.38
N CYS A 161 -5.14 5.10 -3.29
CA CYS A 161 -4.44 4.10 -4.09
C CYS A 161 -4.70 4.29 -5.59
N GLU A 162 -5.94 4.54 -6.00
CA GLU A 162 -6.30 4.80 -7.40
C GLU A 162 -5.62 6.06 -7.96
N PHE A 163 -5.38 7.07 -7.12
CA PHE A 163 -4.70 8.29 -7.51
C PHE A 163 -3.24 8.05 -7.95
N TYR A 164 -2.58 7.04 -7.38
CA TYR A 164 -1.18 6.73 -7.67
C TYR A 164 -0.99 5.50 -8.57
N ALA A 165 -1.93 4.56 -8.57
CA ALA A 165 -1.73 3.24 -9.15
C ALA A 165 -3.00 2.58 -9.67
N ASP A 166 -2.83 1.70 -10.64
CA ASP A 166 -3.81 0.67 -10.95
C ASP A 166 -3.80 -0.37 -9.83
N LYS A 167 -4.94 -0.52 -9.16
CA LYS A 167 -5.11 -1.40 -8.00
C LYS A 167 -5.80 -2.70 -8.41
N LYS A 168 -5.35 -3.83 -7.89
CA LYS A 168 -5.93 -5.14 -8.17
C LYS A 168 -6.01 -6.02 -6.93
N TYR A 169 -7.18 -6.59 -6.69
CA TYR A 169 -7.36 -7.66 -5.71
C TYR A 169 -6.95 -8.98 -6.36
N GLU A 170 -5.81 -9.55 -5.98
CA GLU A 170 -5.24 -10.73 -6.65
C GLU A 170 -5.93 -12.01 -6.20
N PHE A 171 -5.95 -12.28 -4.89
CA PHE A 171 -6.66 -13.43 -4.32
C PHE A 171 -6.77 -13.35 -2.79
N THR A 172 -7.71 -14.12 -2.23
CA THR A 172 -7.86 -14.32 -0.79
C THR A 172 -6.89 -15.41 -0.30
N VAL A 173 -6.29 -15.20 0.87
CA VAL A 173 -5.45 -16.19 1.56
C VAL A 173 -6.16 -16.62 2.85
N PRO A 174 -6.61 -17.87 2.95
CA PRO A 174 -7.27 -18.37 4.14
C PRO A 174 -6.39 -18.29 5.38
N LYS A 175 -6.95 -17.92 6.54
CA LYS A 175 -6.20 -17.77 7.80
C LYS A 175 -5.43 -19.02 8.26
N HIS A 176 -5.88 -20.22 7.88
CA HIS A 176 -5.21 -21.47 8.26
C HIS A 176 -3.84 -21.67 7.57
N MET A 177 -3.52 -20.84 6.57
CA MET A 177 -2.21 -20.84 5.90
C MET A 177 -1.09 -20.19 6.73
N PHE A 178 -1.41 -19.67 7.91
CA PHE A 178 -0.51 -18.91 8.76
C PHE A 178 -0.22 -19.60 10.10
N TYR A 179 0.94 -19.30 10.66
CA TYR A 179 1.29 -19.64 12.04
C TYR A 179 1.92 -18.43 12.76
N PRO A 180 1.39 -18.00 13.91
CA PRO A 180 0.09 -18.39 14.47
C PRO A 180 -1.08 -18.01 13.53
N VAL A 181 -2.22 -18.67 13.72
CA VAL A 181 -3.42 -18.42 12.90
C VAL A 181 -4.03 -17.07 13.29
N PRO A 182 -4.20 -16.11 12.34
CA PRO A 182 -4.86 -14.86 12.60
C PRO A 182 -6.38 -15.03 12.78
N LYS A 183 -7.05 -13.99 13.28
CA LYS A 183 -8.51 -14.03 13.52
C LYS A 183 -9.34 -14.03 12.23
N VAL A 184 -8.82 -13.41 11.18
CA VAL A 184 -9.50 -13.15 9.90
C VAL A 184 -8.62 -13.64 8.75
N ASP A 185 -9.24 -13.86 7.60
CA ASP A 185 -8.51 -14.14 6.36
C ASP A 185 -7.70 -12.93 5.90
N SER A 186 -6.65 -13.22 5.13
CA SER A 186 -5.86 -12.21 4.43
C SER A 186 -6.25 -12.14 2.96
N ALA A 187 -5.74 -11.15 2.25
CA ALA A 187 -5.78 -11.08 0.81
C ALA A 187 -4.50 -10.44 0.27
N ILE A 188 -4.13 -10.85 -0.94
CA ILE A 188 -3.07 -10.22 -1.72
C ILE A 188 -3.68 -9.16 -2.62
N ILE A 189 -3.12 -7.97 -2.59
CA ILE A 189 -3.37 -6.93 -3.58
C ILE A 189 -2.08 -6.61 -4.33
N SER A 190 -2.22 -6.07 -5.53
CA SER A 190 -1.13 -5.43 -6.25
C SER A 190 -1.49 -4.00 -6.63
N LEU A 191 -0.48 -3.14 -6.63
CA LEU A 191 -0.54 -1.77 -7.11
C LEU A 191 0.50 -1.63 -8.22
N THR A 192 0.08 -1.27 -9.42
CA THR A 192 0.97 -0.93 -10.52
C THR A 192 1.00 0.59 -10.68
N PHE A 193 2.14 1.19 -10.37
CA PHE A 193 2.29 2.64 -10.36
C PHE A 193 2.44 3.14 -11.80
N ASN A 194 1.45 3.91 -12.24
CA ASN A 194 1.41 4.52 -13.57
C ASN A 194 1.38 6.06 -13.48
N ASN A 195 1.18 6.61 -12.28
CA ASN A 195 1.14 8.04 -11.99
C ASN A 195 0.17 8.88 -12.84
N LYS A 196 -0.83 8.23 -13.49
CA LYS A 196 -1.77 8.80 -14.46
C LYS A 196 -2.45 10.08 -13.97
N TYR A 197 -2.85 10.10 -12.71
CA TYR A 197 -3.59 11.22 -12.11
C TYR A 197 -2.69 12.20 -11.36
N THR A 198 -1.48 11.78 -11.00
CA THR A 198 -0.64 12.52 -10.06
C THR A 198 -0.10 13.83 -10.65
N GLU A 199 0.02 13.92 -11.97
CA GLU A 199 0.47 15.12 -12.68
C GLU A 199 -0.58 16.25 -12.66
N GLN A 200 -1.85 15.92 -12.44
CA GLN A 200 -2.95 16.89 -12.38
C GLN A 200 -3.00 17.67 -11.06
N ILE A 201 -2.18 17.27 -10.08
CA ILE A 201 -2.15 17.81 -8.73
C ILE A 201 -0.73 18.23 -8.36
N LYS A 202 -0.50 19.53 -8.28
CA LYS A 202 0.81 20.10 -7.92
C LYS A 202 1.29 19.71 -6.51
N ASP A 203 0.36 19.64 -5.56
CA ASP A 203 0.66 19.37 -4.14
C ASP A 203 -0.18 18.16 -3.69
N LYS A 204 0.43 16.99 -3.85
CA LYS A 204 -0.21 15.68 -3.64
C LYS A 204 -0.59 15.49 -2.17
N ASP A 205 0.25 15.96 -1.24
CA ASP A 205 -0.02 15.89 0.20
C ASP A 205 -1.28 16.67 0.60
N LYS A 206 -1.46 17.88 0.05
CA LYS A 206 -2.70 18.63 0.29
C LYS A 206 -3.92 17.98 -0.34
N PHE A 207 -3.78 17.29 -1.47
CA PHE A 207 -4.88 16.51 -2.06
C PHE A 207 -5.26 15.32 -1.17
N LEU A 208 -4.29 14.56 -0.67
CA LEU A 208 -4.56 13.48 0.28
C LEU A 208 -5.15 13.99 1.60
N ALA A 209 -4.72 15.16 2.08
CA ALA A 209 -5.33 15.81 3.24
C ALA A 209 -6.79 16.24 2.96
N PHE A 210 -7.07 16.73 1.75
CA PHE A 210 -8.42 17.04 1.30
C PHE A 210 -9.33 15.80 1.31
N LEU A 211 -8.88 14.69 0.70
CA LEU A 211 -9.63 13.43 0.68
C LEU A 211 -9.92 12.94 2.10
N ARG A 212 -8.92 12.97 3.00
CA ARG A 212 -9.11 12.62 4.42
C ARG A 212 -10.20 13.46 5.08
N LYS A 213 -10.22 14.78 4.87
CA LYS A 213 -11.25 15.67 5.43
C LYS A 213 -12.65 15.30 4.92
N ILE A 214 -12.80 15.06 3.62
CA ILE A 214 -14.09 14.68 3.01
C ILE A 214 -14.59 13.33 3.57
N PHE A 215 -13.71 12.33 3.69
CA PHE A 215 -14.08 11.01 4.17
C PHE A 215 -14.12 10.87 5.71
N ASN A 216 -13.80 11.91 6.49
CA ASN A 216 -13.93 11.89 7.95
C ASN A 216 -15.40 11.95 8.42
N ASN A 217 -16.30 12.55 7.64
CA ASN A 217 -17.73 12.58 7.95
C ASN A 217 -18.56 11.84 6.89
N ARG A 218 -18.28 10.55 6.67
CA ARG A 218 -18.92 9.72 5.62
C ARG A 218 -20.45 9.68 5.69
N ARG A 219 -21.03 9.85 6.88
CA ARG A 219 -22.48 9.88 7.10
C ARG A 219 -23.14 11.19 6.66
N LYS A 220 -22.37 12.28 6.51
CA LYS A 220 -22.85 13.56 6.00
C LYS A 220 -22.84 13.55 4.47
N THR A 221 -23.72 14.35 3.88
CA THR A 221 -23.78 14.53 2.43
C THR A 221 -22.48 15.17 1.88
N ILE A 222 -22.23 15.03 0.58
CA ILE A 222 -21.06 15.62 -0.08
C ILE A 222 -21.07 17.15 0.01
N LEU A 223 -22.23 17.79 -0.07
CA LEU A 223 -22.34 19.24 0.11
C LEU A 223 -21.88 19.67 1.51
N ASN A 224 -22.33 18.97 2.55
CA ASN A 224 -21.94 19.29 3.92
C ASN A 224 -20.45 19.05 4.16
N ASN A 225 -19.87 17.99 3.60
CA ASN A 225 -18.43 17.74 3.67
C ASN A 225 -17.64 18.84 2.95
N LEU A 226 -18.03 19.18 1.72
CA LEU A 226 -17.35 20.17 0.90
C LEU A 226 -17.45 21.58 1.51
N SER A 227 -18.61 21.93 2.08
CA SER A 227 -18.83 23.22 2.75
C SER A 227 -17.88 23.41 3.94
N ASN A 228 -17.58 22.34 4.69
CA ASN A 228 -16.60 22.38 5.78
C ASN A 228 -15.16 22.50 5.28
N VAL A 229 -14.88 22.03 4.06
CA VAL A 229 -13.54 22.12 3.47
C VAL A 229 -13.29 23.49 2.86
N THR A 230 -14.28 24.07 2.19
CA THR A 230 -14.22 25.40 1.58
C THR A 230 -14.45 26.52 2.59
N ASN A 231 -15.06 26.22 3.74
CA ASN A 231 -15.67 27.20 4.64
C ASN A 231 -16.69 28.12 3.93
N ASP A 232 -17.27 27.64 2.84
CA ASP A 232 -18.20 28.39 2.00
C ASP A 232 -19.19 27.42 1.33
N LYS A 233 -20.44 27.44 1.81
CA LYS A 233 -21.51 26.58 1.31
C LYS A 233 -21.99 26.99 -0.08
N THR A 234 -21.88 28.27 -0.46
CA THR A 234 -22.27 28.76 -1.79
C THR A 234 -21.26 28.25 -2.81
N LYS A 235 -19.95 28.46 -2.56
CA LYS A 235 -18.87 27.90 -3.40
C LYS A 235 -18.99 26.39 -3.52
N ALA A 236 -19.26 25.68 -2.42
CA ALA A 236 -19.45 24.23 -2.44
C ALA A 236 -20.65 23.79 -3.32
N ASN A 237 -21.77 24.51 -3.26
CA ASN A 237 -22.93 24.23 -4.13
C ASN A 237 -22.59 24.43 -5.60
N GLU A 238 -21.98 25.56 -5.95
CA GLU A 238 -21.61 25.88 -7.34
C GLU A 238 -20.65 24.85 -7.94
N ILE A 239 -19.68 24.36 -7.16
CA ILE A 239 -18.76 23.31 -7.60
C ILE A 239 -19.52 22.03 -7.93
N LEU A 240 -20.46 21.61 -7.07
CA LEU A 240 -21.23 20.38 -7.27
C LEU A 240 -22.23 20.50 -8.43
N ASP A 241 -22.89 21.65 -8.59
CA ASP A 241 -23.80 21.90 -9.71
C ASP A 241 -23.07 21.85 -11.05
N ASN A 242 -21.89 22.48 -11.13
CA ASN A 242 -21.06 22.46 -12.35
C ASN A 242 -20.59 21.05 -12.74
N LEU A 243 -20.59 20.09 -11.80
CA LEU A 243 -20.23 18.70 -12.03
C LEU A 243 -21.44 17.76 -12.13
N ASN A 244 -22.66 18.31 -12.05
CA ASN A 244 -23.91 17.54 -12.01
C ASN A 244 -23.90 16.45 -10.90
N ILE A 245 -23.31 16.76 -9.75
CA ILE A 245 -23.27 15.86 -8.59
C ILE A 245 -24.44 16.17 -7.66
N ASP A 246 -25.25 15.16 -7.35
CA ASP A 246 -26.33 15.30 -6.38
C ASP A 246 -25.78 15.57 -4.96
N LYS A 247 -26.10 16.77 -4.47
CA LYS A 247 -25.69 17.35 -3.19
C LYS A 247 -26.14 16.56 -1.97
N SER A 248 -27.19 15.74 -2.11
CA SER A 248 -27.76 14.93 -1.05
C SER A 248 -27.02 13.60 -0.85
N LEU A 249 -26.24 13.17 -1.85
CA LEU A 249 -25.49 11.92 -1.79
C LEU A 249 -24.29 12.02 -0.85
N ARG A 250 -23.74 10.86 -0.49
CA ARG A 250 -22.54 10.75 0.37
C ARG A 250 -21.26 10.79 -0.45
N PRO A 251 -20.10 11.13 0.15
CA PRO A 251 -18.84 11.21 -0.58
C PRO A 251 -18.42 9.93 -1.33
N GLU A 252 -18.89 8.75 -0.90
CA GLU A 252 -18.59 7.46 -1.52
C GLU A 252 -19.15 7.30 -2.95
N VAL A 253 -20.05 8.18 -3.38
CA VAL A 253 -20.55 8.19 -4.77
C VAL A 253 -19.66 9.00 -5.71
N VAL A 254 -18.66 9.71 -5.21
CA VAL A 254 -17.82 10.62 -6.01
C VAL A 254 -16.55 9.90 -6.45
N GLY A 255 -16.21 9.98 -7.74
CA GLY A 255 -15.04 9.30 -8.31
C GLY A 255 -13.75 10.07 -8.09
N LEU A 256 -12.61 9.42 -8.31
CA LEU A 256 -11.31 10.09 -8.22
C LEU A 256 -11.21 11.32 -9.15
N GLU A 257 -11.65 11.18 -10.40
CA GLU A 257 -11.58 12.27 -11.39
C GLU A 257 -12.41 13.48 -10.94
N ASP A 258 -13.63 13.23 -10.46
CA ASP A 258 -14.48 14.26 -9.86
C ASP A 258 -13.80 14.91 -8.64
N PHE A 259 -13.17 14.13 -7.77
CA PHE A 259 -12.44 14.66 -6.61
C PHE A 259 -11.25 15.55 -7.01
N ILE A 260 -10.53 15.21 -8.08
CA ILE A 260 -9.44 16.05 -8.60
C ILE A 260 -9.98 17.39 -9.08
N ILE A 261 -11.10 17.40 -9.81
CA ILE A 261 -11.73 18.63 -10.29
C ILE A 261 -12.24 19.47 -9.12
N ILE A 262 -12.96 18.84 -8.17
CA ILE A 262 -13.44 19.51 -6.95
C ILE A 262 -12.28 20.15 -6.22
N TYR A 263 -11.19 19.40 -5.99
CA TYR A 263 -10.02 19.91 -5.29
C TYR A 263 -9.41 21.14 -5.98
N ASN A 264 -9.23 21.09 -7.29
CA ASN A 264 -8.69 22.21 -8.06
C ASN A 264 -9.60 23.44 -8.02
N LYS A 265 -10.92 23.27 -7.94
CA LYS A 265 -11.89 24.38 -7.78
C LYS A 265 -12.05 24.88 -6.33
N THR A 266 -11.63 24.11 -5.33
CA THR A 266 -11.72 24.53 -3.91
C THR A 266 -10.62 25.51 -3.51
N ARG A 267 -9.48 25.48 -4.20
CA ARG A 267 -8.41 26.47 -4.06
C ARG A 267 -8.88 27.86 -4.51
#